data_AF-A0A8H8J7Z4-F1
#
_entry.id   AF-A0A8H8J7Z4-F1
#
_cell.length_a   1.000
_cell.length_b   1.000
_cell.length_c   1.000
_cell.angle_alpha   90.00
_cell.angle_beta   90.00
_cell.angle_gamma   90.00
#
_symmetry.space_group_name_H-M   'P 1'
#
loop_
_entity.id
_entity.type
_entity.pdbx_description
1 polymer ?
#
loop_
_entity_poly.entity_id
_entity_poly.type
_entity_poly.pdbx_seq_one_letter_code
_entity_poly.pdbx_strand_id
1 'polypeptide(L)'
;MSIYPEIAARVQTEIDAQVGRDRLPTLQDREVLPYTDAVLQEVMRCSPVAPLGLEHCTSEDIEIRGYTIKKGTTIEANIWALMHESSSYPDPHTFNPDRFLKQKPDPDPRRFFFGFGRRVCPGQHVANNGAFTMCAAFMSVFNINAGKETLLEAKSHEKEPWRMFTAYGVYEPKPFQCTIKPRDQAALGVLEACRETEAIQ
;
A
#
# COMPACT_ATOMS: atom_id res chain seq x y z
N MET A 1 3.07 -7.96 4.02
CA MET A 1 4.39 -8.58 4.29
C MET A 1 4.29 -9.78 5.21
N SER A 2 3.78 -9.65 6.44
CA SER A 2 3.76 -10.73 7.46
C SER A 2 3.13 -12.06 7.01
N ILE A 3 2.11 -12.01 6.16
CA ILE A 3 1.40 -13.17 5.60
C ILE A 3 1.86 -13.55 4.17
N TYR A 4 2.86 -12.84 3.62
CA TYR A 4 3.43 -13.05 2.28
C TYR A 4 4.96 -13.12 2.37
N PRO A 5 5.53 -14.17 3.01
CA PRO A 5 6.96 -14.27 3.27
C PRO A 5 7.80 -14.26 1.98
N GLU A 6 7.30 -14.83 0.89
CA GLU A 6 7.95 -14.82 -0.42
C GLU A 6 8.08 -13.42 -1.03
N ILE A 7 7.05 -12.59 -0.88
CA ILE A 7 7.08 -11.19 -1.33
C ILE A 7 8.05 -10.39 -0.44
N ALA A 8 7.99 -10.58 0.88
CA ALA A 8 8.89 -9.95 1.82
C ALA A 8 10.37 -10.27 1.51
N ALA A 9 10.68 -11.55 1.23
CA ALA A 9 12.02 -12.00 0.87
C ALA A 9 12.51 -11.40 -0.46
N ARG A 10 11.62 -11.27 -1.46
CA ARG A 10 11.97 -10.67 -2.75
C ARG A 10 12.23 -9.16 -2.63
N VAL A 11 11.45 -8.43 -1.82
CA VAL A 11 11.72 -7.02 -1.48
C VAL A 11 13.08 -6.89 -0.79
N GLN A 12 13.35 -7.71 0.22
CA GLN A 12 14.64 -7.74 0.91
C GLN A 12 15.81 -7.99 -0.04
N THR A 13 15.66 -8.96 -0.96
CA THR A 13 16.69 -9.30 -1.95
C THR A 13 16.95 -8.15 -2.92
N GLU A 14 15.89 -7.48 -3.40
CA GLU A 14 16.02 -6.30 -4.26
C GLU A 14 16.77 -5.17 -3.55
N ILE A 15 16.39 -4.86 -2.31
CA ILE A 15 17.04 -3.82 -1.50
C ILE A 15 18.52 -4.15 -1.27
N ASP A 16 18.83 -5.37 -0.84
CA ASP A 16 20.21 -5.78 -0.58
C ASP A 16 21.09 -5.67 -1.84
N ALA A 17 20.53 -5.97 -3.02
CA ALA A 17 21.25 -5.94 -4.29
C ALA A 17 21.47 -4.52 -4.84
N GLN A 18 20.52 -3.61 -4.65
CA GLN A 18 20.54 -2.28 -5.29
C GLN A 18 21.03 -1.18 -4.34
N VAL A 19 20.74 -1.30 -3.05
CA VAL A 19 21.07 -0.30 -2.03
C VAL A 19 22.26 -0.74 -1.18
N GLY A 20 22.39 -2.05 -0.93
CA GLY A 20 23.37 -2.59 0.01
C GLY A 20 22.80 -2.75 1.42
N ARG A 21 23.67 -3.03 2.39
CA ARG A 21 23.31 -3.38 3.78
C ARG A 21 24.02 -2.54 4.84
N ASP A 22 24.69 -1.48 4.43
CA ASP A 22 25.49 -0.57 5.26
C ASP A 22 24.74 0.71 5.66
N ARG A 23 23.57 0.98 5.04
CA ARG A 23 22.70 2.13 5.36
C ARG A 23 21.22 1.77 5.19
N LEU A 24 20.34 2.65 5.69
CA LEU A 24 18.92 2.59 5.36
C LEU A 24 18.68 3.08 3.91
N PRO A 25 17.73 2.47 3.17
CA PRO A 25 17.18 3.03 1.95
C PRO A 25 16.58 4.43 2.17
N THR A 26 16.70 5.25 1.13
CA THR A 26 16.23 6.63 1.05
C THR A 26 15.23 6.77 -0.09
N LEU A 27 14.58 7.94 -0.21
CA LEU A 27 13.66 8.18 -1.31
C LEU A 27 14.36 8.16 -2.68
N GLN A 28 15.65 8.53 -2.74
CA GLN A 28 16.45 8.53 -3.95
C GLN A 28 16.65 7.11 -4.52
N ASP A 29 16.57 6.09 -3.67
CA ASP A 29 16.71 4.69 -4.09
C ASP A 29 15.45 4.16 -4.80
N ARG A 30 14.34 4.91 -4.82
CA ARG A 30 13.06 4.44 -5.39
C ARG A 30 13.14 4.02 -6.85
N GLU A 31 13.94 4.72 -7.65
CA GLU A 31 14.06 4.44 -9.10
C GLU A 31 14.73 3.08 -9.37
N VAL A 32 15.56 2.59 -8.44
CA VAL A 32 16.24 1.28 -8.55
C VAL A 32 15.54 0.17 -7.77
N LEU A 33 14.39 0.44 -7.14
CA LEU A 33 13.61 -0.52 -6.34
C LEU A 33 12.20 -0.76 -6.93
N PRO A 34 12.09 -1.18 -8.20
CA PRO A 34 10.80 -1.28 -8.89
C PRO A 34 9.86 -2.32 -8.26
N TYR A 35 10.36 -3.45 -7.75
CA TYR A 35 9.50 -4.44 -7.10
C TYR A 35 8.97 -3.94 -5.77
N THR A 36 9.81 -3.28 -4.97
CA THR A 36 9.39 -2.62 -3.73
C THR A 36 8.30 -1.58 -4.00
N ASP A 37 8.46 -0.77 -5.05
CA ASP A 37 7.44 0.20 -5.47
C ASP A 37 6.15 -0.48 -5.97
N ALA A 38 6.27 -1.57 -6.73
CA ALA A 38 5.14 -2.37 -7.19
C ALA A 38 4.36 -3.02 -6.04
N VAL A 39 5.03 -3.43 -4.96
CA VAL A 39 4.36 -3.94 -3.76
C VAL A 39 3.55 -2.84 -3.10
N LEU A 40 4.08 -1.61 -3.03
CA LEU A 40 3.34 -0.47 -2.49
C LEU A 40 2.11 -0.13 -3.36
N GLN A 41 2.23 -0.22 -4.68
CA GLN A 41 1.09 -0.08 -5.60
C GLN A 41 0.02 -1.13 -5.29
N GLU A 42 0.41 -2.41 -5.12
CA GLU A 42 -0.57 -3.46 -4.85
C GLU A 42 -1.25 -3.31 -3.48
N VAL A 43 -0.53 -2.84 -2.46
CA VAL A 43 -1.14 -2.49 -1.16
C VAL A 43 -2.19 -1.39 -1.33
N MET A 44 -1.87 -0.31 -2.05
CA MET A 44 -2.81 0.79 -2.30
C MET A 44 -4.06 0.31 -3.07
N ARG A 45 -3.89 -0.60 -4.02
CA ARG A 45 -4.99 -1.17 -4.81
C ARG A 45 -5.90 -2.06 -3.97
N CYS A 46 -5.33 -3.01 -3.24
CA CYS A 46 -6.08 -3.97 -2.44
C CYS A 46 -6.77 -3.32 -1.23
N SER A 47 -6.23 -2.21 -0.73
CA SER A 47 -6.67 -1.58 0.52
C SER A 47 -6.70 -0.05 0.41
N PRO A 48 -7.63 0.53 -0.38
CA PRO A 48 -7.84 1.97 -0.39
C PRO A 48 -8.22 2.51 0.98
N VAL A 49 -7.51 3.52 1.47
CA VAL A 49 -7.80 4.17 2.76
C VAL A 49 -9.25 4.68 2.84
N ALA A 50 -9.79 5.20 1.73
CA ALA A 50 -11.17 5.66 1.61
C ALA A 50 -11.87 4.94 0.43
N PRO A 51 -12.46 3.74 0.64
CA PRO A 51 -13.06 2.91 -0.41
C PRO A 51 -14.18 3.59 -1.22
N LEU A 52 -14.91 4.52 -0.59
CA LEU A 52 -15.98 5.33 -1.21
C LEU A 52 -15.56 6.79 -1.46
N GLY A 53 -14.26 7.10 -1.31
CA GLY A 53 -13.75 8.46 -1.31
C GLY A 53 -14.28 9.26 -0.12
N LEU A 54 -14.32 10.59 -0.28
CA LEU A 54 -15.03 11.49 0.62
C LEU A 54 -16.30 11.97 -0.08
N GLU A 55 -17.33 12.27 0.70
CA GLU A 55 -18.61 12.71 0.18
C GLU A 55 -18.46 14.05 -0.57
N HIS A 56 -18.95 14.08 -1.80
CA HIS A 56 -19.13 15.29 -2.57
C HIS A 56 -20.61 15.67 -2.59
N CYS A 57 -20.92 16.93 -2.88
CA CYS A 57 -22.29 17.40 -3.00
C CYS A 57 -22.44 18.28 -4.25
N THR A 58 -23.51 18.08 -5.01
CA THR A 58 -23.81 18.87 -6.20
C THR A 58 -24.19 20.31 -5.82
N SER A 59 -23.51 21.29 -6.42
CA SER A 59 -23.80 22.72 -6.20
C SER A 59 -25.02 23.23 -6.97
N GLU A 60 -25.43 22.48 -7.99
CA GLU A 60 -26.52 22.75 -8.92
C GLU A 60 -27.07 21.44 -9.49
N ASP A 61 -28.17 21.50 -10.23
CA ASP A 61 -28.66 20.36 -11.01
C ASP A 61 -27.63 20.05 -12.12
N ILE A 62 -27.20 18.80 -12.22
CA ILE A 62 -26.25 18.34 -13.24
C ILE A 62 -26.82 17.20 -14.07
N GLU A 63 -26.46 17.15 -15.34
CA GLU A 63 -26.79 16.04 -16.24
C GLU A 63 -25.55 15.17 -16.45
N ILE A 64 -25.63 13.89 -16.06
CA ILE A 64 -24.57 12.92 -16.28
C ILE A 64 -25.16 11.71 -16.99
N ARG A 65 -24.66 11.41 -18.20
CA ARG A 65 -25.08 10.24 -18.99
C ARG A 65 -26.61 10.14 -19.18
N GLY A 66 -27.30 11.27 -19.30
CA GLY A 66 -28.75 11.35 -19.46
C GLY A 66 -29.55 11.26 -18.15
N TYR A 67 -28.88 11.29 -16.99
CA TYR A 67 -29.51 11.35 -15.68
C TYR A 67 -29.39 12.75 -15.07
N THR A 68 -30.52 13.31 -14.65
CA THR A 68 -30.56 14.52 -13.84
C THR A 68 -30.22 14.19 -12.39
N ILE A 69 -29.12 14.73 -11.88
CA ILE A 69 -28.76 14.69 -10.46
C ILE A 69 -29.07 16.07 -9.88
N LYS A 70 -29.95 16.12 -8.88
CA LYS A 70 -30.41 17.37 -8.30
C LYS A 70 -29.33 18.06 -7.48
N LYS A 71 -29.41 19.40 -7.38
CA LYS A 71 -28.64 20.18 -6.42
C LYS A 71 -28.80 19.63 -5.01
N GLY A 72 -27.72 19.56 -4.24
CA GLY A 72 -27.73 19.06 -2.88
C GLY A 72 -27.63 17.53 -2.76
N THR A 73 -27.51 16.80 -3.86
CA THR A 73 -27.31 15.36 -3.84
C THR A 73 -25.88 15.02 -3.42
N THR A 74 -25.74 14.15 -2.42
CA THR A 74 -24.46 13.55 -2.03
C THR A 74 -24.00 12.53 -3.07
N ILE A 75 -22.74 12.61 -3.47
CA ILE A 75 -22.09 11.72 -4.42
C ILE A 75 -20.84 11.13 -3.77
N GLU A 76 -20.73 9.81 -3.81
CA GLU A 76 -19.56 9.07 -3.38
C GLU A 76 -18.89 8.39 -4.59
N ALA A 77 -17.56 8.38 -4.60
CA ALA A 77 -16.81 7.71 -5.64
C ALA A 77 -16.44 6.31 -5.16
N ASN A 78 -17.00 5.27 -5.77
CA ASN A 78 -16.67 3.89 -5.41
C ASN A 78 -15.27 3.49 -5.92
N ILE A 79 -14.24 3.97 -5.21
CA ILE A 79 -12.82 3.73 -5.48
C ILE A 79 -12.49 2.24 -5.33
N TRP A 80 -13.12 1.54 -4.38
CA TRP A 80 -12.99 0.10 -4.24
C TRP A 80 -13.36 -0.63 -5.53
N ALA A 81 -14.52 -0.33 -6.11
CA ALA A 81 -14.97 -0.94 -7.35
C ALA A 81 -14.02 -0.63 -8.50
N LEU A 82 -13.53 0.62 -8.62
CA LEU A 82 -12.55 0.99 -9.65
C LEU A 82 -11.25 0.18 -9.53
N MET A 83 -10.81 -0.13 -8.32
CA MET A 83 -9.56 -0.88 -8.06
C MET A 83 -9.73 -2.41 -8.01
N HIS A 84 -10.97 -2.89 -8.10
CA HIS A 84 -11.31 -4.32 -8.15
C HIS A 84 -12.09 -4.70 -9.41
N GLU A 85 -12.16 -3.79 -10.38
CA GLU A 85 -12.79 -4.04 -11.67
C GLU A 85 -11.94 -5.04 -12.48
N SER A 86 -12.49 -6.24 -12.72
CA SER A 86 -11.75 -7.37 -13.32
C SER A 86 -11.26 -7.11 -14.74
N SER A 87 -11.92 -6.20 -15.47
CA SER A 87 -11.47 -5.74 -16.79
C SER A 87 -10.22 -4.87 -16.73
N SER A 88 -9.95 -4.22 -15.59
CA SER A 88 -8.76 -3.40 -15.36
C SER A 88 -7.67 -4.14 -14.57
N TYR A 89 -8.06 -4.97 -13.61
CA TYR A 89 -7.18 -5.75 -12.75
C TYR A 89 -7.62 -7.22 -12.77
N PRO A 90 -7.00 -8.06 -13.62
CA PRO A 90 -7.23 -9.50 -13.60
C PRO A 90 -6.93 -10.08 -12.22
N ASP A 91 -7.80 -10.99 -11.76
CA ASP A 91 -7.76 -11.59 -10.42
C ASP A 91 -7.60 -10.53 -9.31
N PRO A 92 -8.58 -9.60 -9.17
CA PRO A 92 -8.42 -8.40 -8.34
C PRO A 92 -8.33 -8.69 -6.84
N HIS A 93 -8.69 -9.89 -6.40
CA HIS A 93 -8.56 -10.31 -5.00
C HIS A 93 -7.25 -11.04 -4.69
N THR A 94 -6.44 -11.32 -5.71
CA THR A 94 -5.10 -11.87 -5.54
C THR A 94 -4.10 -10.74 -5.36
N PHE A 95 -3.37 -10.75 -4.25
CA PHE A 95 -2.26 -9.83 -4.00
C PHE A 95 -1.08 -10.21 -4.89
N ASN A 96 -0.86 -9.46 -5.97
CA ASN A 96 0.17 -9.74 -6.95
C ASN A 96 0.90 -8.45 -7.40
N PRO A 97 2.07 -8.14 -6.82
CA PRO A 97 2.88 -6.99 -7.22
C PRO A 97 3.39 -7.05 -8.66
N ASP A 98 3.59 -8.24 -9.23
CA ASP A 98 4.14 -8.38 -10.59
C ASP A 98 3.23 -7.77 -11.66
N ARG A 99 1.96 -7.49 -11.33
CA ARG A 99 1.02 -6.80 -12.22
C ARG A 99 1.48 -5.40 -12.67
N PHE A 100 2.35 -4.77 -11.88
CA PHE A 100 2.90 -3.45 -12.18
C PHE A 100 4.29 -3.49 -12.84
N LEU A 101 4.87 -4.69 -13.02
CA LEU A 101 6.18 -4.90 -13.62
C LEU A 101 6.14 -5.51 -15.03
N LYS A 102 4.94 -5.82 -15.54
CA LYS A 102 4.75 -6.37 -16.89
C LYS A 102 5.17 -5.35 -17.96
N GLN A 103 5.45 -5.84 -19.17
CA GLN A 103 5.65 -4.97 -20.35
C GLN A 103 4.45 -4.02 -20.57
N LYS A 104 3.24 -4.53 -20.34
CA LYS A 104 2.02 -3.74 -20.24
C LYS A 104 1.50 -3.84 -18.80
N PRO A 105 1.87 -2.90 -17.92
CA PRO A 105 1.44 -2.94 -16.53
C PRO A 105 -0.06 -2.67 -16.42
N ASP A 106 -0.66 -3.22 -15.35
CA ASP A 106 -2.01 -2.85 -14.92
C ASP A 106 -2.04 -1.34 -14.55
N PRO A 107 -3.20 -0.66 -14.54
CA PRO A 107 -3.27 0.78 -14.26
C PRO A 107 -2.67 1.15 -12.89
N ASP A 108 -1.93 2.28 -12.80
CA ASP A 108 -1.39 2.74 -11.52
C ASP A 108 -2.52 3.11 -10.54
N PRO A 109 -2.65 2.42 -9.40
CA PRO A 109 -3.75 2.63 -8.45
C PRO A 109 -3.68 4.00 -7.77
N ARG A 110 -2.53 4.68 -7.74
CA ARG A 110 -2.35 6.01 -7.13
C ARG A 110 -3.25 7.06 -7.78
N ARG A 111 -3.64 6.85 -9.05
CA ARG A 111 -4.60 7.69 -9.77
C ARG A 111 -5.96 7.77 -9.08
N PHE A 112 -6.35 6.74 -8.33
CA PHE A 112 -7.63 6.66 -7.62
C PHE A 112 -7.45 6.66 -6.10
N PHE A 113 -6.38 6.06 -5.58
CA PHE A 113 -6.09 5.98 -4.15
C PHE A 113 -6.06 7.36 -3.47
N PHE A 114 -5.50 8.37 -4.14
CA PHE A 114 -5.44 9.74 -3.64
C PHE A 114 -6.64 10.61 -4.07
N GLY A 115 -7.67 10.02 -4.67
CA GLY A 115 -8.77 10.75 -5.28
C GLY A 115 -8.38 11.43 -6.59
N PHE A 116 -9.28 12.24 -7.14
CA PHE A 116 -9.12 12.84 -8.47
C PHE A 116 -9.84 14.18 -8.59
N GLY A 117 -9.48 14.94 -9.63
CA GLY A 117 -10.07 16.25 -9.93
C GLY A 117 -9.68 17.34 -8.93
N ARG A 118 -10.58 18.31 -8.73
CA ARG A 118 -10.33 19.52 -7.89
C ARG A 118 -10.06 19.22 -6.40
N ARG A 119 -10.36 18.01 -5.94
CA ARG A 119 -10.24 17.57 -4.53
C ARG A 119 -9.27 16.40 -4.37
N VAL A 120 -8.35 16.22 -5.33
CA VAL A 120 -7.24 15.27 -5.19
C VAL A 120 -6.46 15.56 -3.90
N CYS A 121 -6.02 14.50 -3.23
CA CYS A 121 -5.37 14.58 -1.92
C CYS A 121 -4.15 15.50 -1.99
N PRO A 122 -4.12 16.61 -1.22
CA PRO A 122 -2.98 17.52 -1.20
C PRO A 122 -1.73 16.86 -0.60
N GLY A 123 -1.91 15.82 0.24
CA GLY A 123 -0.83 15.08 0.88
C GLY A 123 -0.25 13.94 0.05
N GLN A 124 -0.70 13.71 -1.19
CA GLN A 124 -0.34 12.52 -1.97
C GLN A 124 1.18 12.29 -2.11
N HIS A 125 1.95 13.37 -2.26
CA HIS A 125 3.40 13.27 -2.44
C HIS A 125 4.09 12.88 -1.15
N VAL A 126 3.72 13.51 -0.03
CA VAL A 126 4.26 13.19 1.30
C VAL A 126 3.89 11.76 1.69
N ALA A 127 2.62 11.37 1.50
CA ALA A 127 2.15 10.04 1.85
C ALA A 127 2.79 8.94 0.99
N ASN A 128 2.83 9.10 -0.34
CA ASN A 128 3.40 8.10 -1.23
C ASN A 128 4.92 7.94 -1.02
N ASN A 129 5.64 9.06 -0.89
CA ASN A 129 7.09 9.02 -0.67
C ASN A 129 7.43 8.51 0.74
N GLY A 130 6.69 8.94 1.76
CA GLY A 130 6.86 8.46 3.13
C GLY A 130 6.56 6.96 3.24
N ALA A 131 5.48 6.48 2.64
CA ALA A 131 5.13 5.05 2.64
C ALA A 131 6.21 4.20 1.96
N PHE A 132 6.76 4.67 0.83
CA PHE A 132 7.88 4.02 0.18
C PHE A 132 9.11 3.96 1.09
N THR A 133 9.57 5.10 1.60
CA THR A 133 10.77 5.19 2.44
C THR A 133 10.64 4.34 3.70
N MET A 134 9.49 4.39 4.39
CA MET A 134 9.24 3.57 5.57
C MET A 134 9.23 2.08 5.22
N CYS A 135 8.56 1.68 4.14
CA CYS A 135 8.53 0.29 3.73
C CYS A 135 9.93 -0.23 3.39
N ALA A 136 10.67 0.47 2.54
CA ALA A 136 12.03 0.09 2.16
C ALA A 136 12.96 0.03 3.38
N ALA A 137 12.92 1.04 4.26
CA ALA A 137 13.70 1.07 5.49
C ALA A 137 13.36 -0.14 6.39
N PHE A 138 12.08 -0.37 6.71
CA PHE A 138 11.68 -1.51 7.54
C PHE A 138 12.09 -2.84 6.94
N MET A 139 11.89 -3.03 5.63
CA MET A 139 12.25 -4.27 4.97
C MET A 139 13.77 -4.47 4.90
N SER A 140 14.56 -3.40 4.85
CA SER A 140 16.04 -3.50 4.84
C SER A 140 16.60 -4.07 6.16
N VAL A 141 15.95 -3.83 7.30
CA VAL A 141 16.50 -4.19 8.62
C VAL A 141 15.65 -5.17 9.44
N PHE A 142 14.37 -5.37 9.14
CA PHE A 142 13.49 -6.25 9.91
C PHE A 142 12.95 -7.45 9.12
N ASN A 143 12.87 -8.58 9.81
CA ASN A 143 12.01 -9.71 9.48
C ASN A 143 10.66 -9.52 10.19
N ILE A 144 9.59 -9.49 9.39
CA ILE A 144 8.21 -9.30 9.86
C ILE A 144 7.43 -10.57 9.54
N ASN A 145 7.06 -11.34 10.57
CA ASN A 145 6.38 -12.63 10.41
C ASN A 145 5.04 -12.63 11.13
N ALA A 146 3.99 -13.17 10.49
CA ALA A 146 2.68 -13.32 11.13
C ALA A 146 2.72 -14.34 12.27
N GLY A 147 1.94 -14.08 13.32
CA GLY A 147 1.65 -15.08 14.35
C GLY A 147 0.77 -16.21 13.81
N LYS A 148 0.70 -17.32 14.56
CA LYS A 148 -0.10 -18.50 14.17
C LYS A 148 -1.57 -18.15 13.94
N GLU A 149 -2.16 -17.33 14.81
CA GLU A 149 -3.56 -16.90 14.71
C GLU A 149 -3.79 -16.06 13.45
N THR A 150 -2.91 -15.11 13.16
CA THR A 150 -2.98 -14.28 11.95
C THR A 150 -2.85 -15.10 10.67
N LEU A 151 -2.00 -16.13 10.64
CA LEU A 151 -1.92 -17.04 9.48
C LEU A 151 -3.20 -17.86 9.31
N LEU A 152 -3.83 -18.31 10.40
CA LEU A 152 -5.10 -19.02 10.34
C LEU A 152 -6.23 -18.12 9.84
N GLU A 153 -6.30 -16.88 10.33
CA GLU A 153 -7.28 -15.90 9.90
C GLU A 153 -7.10 -15.55 8.42
N ALA A 154 -5.86 -15.26 7.98
CA ALA A 154 -5.56 -14.99 6.58
C ALA A 154 -5.98 -16.16 5.67
N LYS A 155 -5.73 -17.41 6.09
CA LYS A 155 -6.17 -18.59 5.35
C LYS A 155 -7.69 -18.74 5.30
N SER A 156 -8.40 -18.42 6.39
CA SER A 156 -9.87 -18.48 6.41
C SER A 156 -10.54 -17.43 5.53
N HIS A 157 -9.83 -16.35 5.20
CA HIS A 157 -10.31 -15.24 4.38
C HIS A 157 -9.61 -15.12 3.03
N GLU A 158 -8.94 -16.18 2.56
CA GLU A 158 -8.21 -16.17 1.28
C GLU A 158 -9.07 -15.72 0.10
N LYS A 159 -10.36 -16.11 0.07
CA LYS A 159 -11.32 -15.72 -0.98
C LYS A 159 -12.02 -14.38 -0.73
N GLU A 160 -11.95 -13.87 0.50
CA GLU A 160 -12.61 -12.64 0.92
C GLU A 160 -11.66 -11.79 1.78
N PRO A 161 -10.49 -11.37 1.24
CA PRO A 161 -9.43 -10.75 2.03
C PRO A 161 -9.87 -9.44 2.71
N TRP A 162 -10.90 -8.77 2.17
CA TRP A 162 -11.49 -7.57 2.78
C TRP A 162 -12.10 -7.82 4.16
N ARG A 163 -12.39 -9.08 4.54
CA ARG A 163 -12.84 -9.42 5.89
C ARG A 163 -11.76 -9.23 6.96
N MET A 164 -10.49 -9.11 6.57
CA MET A 164 -9.38 -8.77 7.47
C MET A 164 -9.29 -7.27 7.77
N PHE A 165 -10.17 -6.45 7.20
CA PHE A 165 -10.18 -5.00 7.35
C PHE A 165 -11.47 -4.51 8.02
N THR A 166 -11.44 -3.26 8.48
CA THR A 166 -12.63 -2.55 8.96
C THR A 166 -13.65 -2.35 7.84
N ALA A 167 -14.94 -2.36 8.18
CA ALA A 167 -16.02 -2.28 7.19
C ALA A 167 -16.47 -0.84 6.86
N TYR A 168 -16.22 0.12 7.77
CA TYR A 168 -16.69 1.50 7.66
C TYR A 168 -15.61 2.47 8.13
N GLY A 169 -15.61 3.67 7.55
CA GLY A 169 -14.63 4.72 7.86
C GLY A 169 -13.30 4.50 7.14
N VAL A 170 -12.20 4.74 7.87
CA VAL A 170 -10.85 4.45 7.37
C VAL A 170 -10.69 2.95 7.21
N TYR A 171 -10.35 2.52 5.99
CA TYR A 171 -10.14 1.12 5.68
C TYR A 171 -8.75 0.68 6.16
N GLU A 172 -8.73 0.01 7.30
CA GLU A 172 -7.52 -0.40 7.99
C GLU A 172 -7.59 -1.87 8.38
N PRO A 173 -6.44 -2.57 8.49
CA PRO A 173 -6.44 -3.95 8.93
C PRO A 173 -6.96 -4.05 10.37
N LYS A 174 -7.78 -5.07 10.64
CA LYS A 174 -8.14 -5.45 12.02
C LYS A 174 -6.87 -5.80 12.82
N PRO A 175 -6.91 -5.71 14.16
CA PRO A 175 -5.76 -6.08 14.98
C PRO A 175 -5.24 -7.47 14.64
N PHE A 176 -3.94 -7.60 14.38
CA PHE A 176 -3.28 -8.85 14.04
C PHE A 176 -1.98 -9.02 14.83
N GLN A 177 -1.55 -10.26 15.02
CA GLN A 177 -0.30 -10.59 15.70
C GLN A 177 0.83 -10.73 14.69
N CYS A 178 1.95 -10.08 14.95
CA CYS A 178 3.18 -10.30 14.21
C CYS A 178 4.41 -10.17 15.10
N THR A 179 5.51 -10.78 14.68
CA THR A 179 6.83 -10.56 15.26
C THR A 179 7.64 -9.69 14.34
N ILE A 180 8.28 -8.67 14.89
CA ILE A 180 9.23 -7.81 14.19
C ILE A 180 10.58 -8.01 14.87
N LYS A 181 11.56 -8.52 14.14
CA LYS A 181 12.92 -8.78 14.65
C LYS A 181 13.95 -8.28 13.64
N PRO A 182 15.11 -7.75 14.09
CA PRO A 182 16.21 -7.46 13.18
C PRO A 182 16.54 -8.68 12.31
N ARG A 183 16.89 -8.46 11.04
CA ARG A 183 17.16 -9.55 10.10
C ARG A 183 18.36 -10.39 10.55
N ASP A 184 19.44 -9.70 10.92
CA ASP A 184 20.72 -10.26 11.34
C ASP A 184 21.63 -9.17 11.96
N GLN A 185 22.92 -9.48 12.15
CA GLN A 185 23.90 -8.59 12.73
C GLN A 185 24.19 -7.33 11.90
N ALA A 186 24.11 -7.42 10.56
CA ALA A 186 24.31 -6.24 9.70
C ALA A 186 23.16 -5.25 9.89
N ALA A 187 21.92 -5.76 9.94
CA ALA A 187 20.75 -4.94 10.24
C ALA A 187 20.82 -4.29 11.64
N LEU A 188 21.31 -5.02 12.65
CA LEU A 188 21.55 -4.47 13.99
C LEU A 188 22.56 -3.32 13.96
N GLY A 189 23.67 -3.46 13.23
CA GLY A 189 24.67 -2.40 13.10
C GLY A 189 24.11 -1.12 12.49
N VAL A 190 23.25 -1.22 11.47
CA VAL A 190 22.56 -0.05 10.89
C VAL A 190 21.62 0.61 11.92
N LEU A 191 20.85 -0.19 12.66
CA LEU A 191 19.95 0.32 13.70
C LEU A 191 20.70 1.03 14.84
N GLU A 192 21.85 0.50 15.25
CA GLU A 192 22.71 1.10 16.27
C GLU A 192 23.28 2.44 15.80
N ALA A 193 23.78 2.51 14.57
CA ALA A 193 24.29 3.75 13.97
C ALA A 193 23.22 4.87 13.89
N CYS A 194 21.96 4.51 13.62
CA CYS A 194 20.85 5.47 13.65
C CYS A 194 20.61 6.05 15.06
N ARG A 195 20.70 5.23 16.11
CA ARG A 195 20.49 5.68 17.49
C ARG A 195 21.59 6.65 17.97
N GLU A 196 22.82 6.43 17.55
CA GLU A 196 23.94 7.31 17.89
C GLU A 196 23.80 8.69 17.23
N THR A 197 23.20 8.75 16.04
CA THR A 197 22.98 10.00 15.31
C THR A 197 21.92 10.87 15.98
N GLU A 198 20.90 10.27 16.61
CA GLU A 198 19.86 10.98 17.38
C GLU A 198 20.37 11.53 18.72
N ALA A 199 21.41 10.93 19.30
CA ALA A 199 22.00 11.38 20.57
C ALA A 199 22.90 12.62 20.46
N ILE A 200 23.17 13.09 19.22
CA ILE A 200 24.05 14.23 18.92
C ILE A 200 23.23 15.49 18.55
N GLN A 201 21.90 15.39 18.46
CA GLN A 201 20.97 16.51 18.25
C GLN A 201 20.27 16.92 19.55
#